data_AF-A0A5N8HFI2-F1
#
_entry.id   AF-A0A5N8HFI2-F1
#
_cell.length_a   1.000
_cell.length_b   1.000
_cell.length_c   1.000
_cell.angle_alpha   90.00
_cell.angle_beta   90.00
_cell.angle_gamma   90.00
#
_symmetry.space_group_name_H-M   'P 1'
#
loop_
_entity.id
_entity.type
_entity.pdbx_description
1 polymer ?
#
loop_
_entity_poly.entity_id
_entity_poly.type
_entity_poly.pdbx_seq_one_letter_code
_entity_poly.pdbx_strand_id
1 'polypeptide(L)' 'MSTLRLLISDSYDPWFNLAVEECIFRQMPATQRVLFLWRNADTVVIGRA' A
#
# COMPACT_ATOMS: atom_id res chain seq x y z
N MET A 1 13.99 -5.86 -18.48
CA MET A 1 12.57 -5.45 -18.32
C MET A 1 12.26 -5.36 -16.84
N SER A 2 11.62 -4.30 -16.34
CA SER A 2 11.18 -4.27 -14.94
C SER A 2 9.90 -5.11 -14.80
N THR A 3 9.98 -6.16 -14.00
CA THR A 3 8.84 -7.02 -13.69
C THR A 3 7.94 -6.29 -12.70
N LEU A 4 6.64 -6.23 -12.99
CA LEU A 4 5.66 -5.71 -12.04
C LEU A 4 5.61 -6.62 -10.81
N ARG A 5 5.69 -6.04 -9.62
CA ARG A 5 5.36 -6.75 -8.38
C ARG A 5 3.93 -6.41 -7.97
N LEU A 6 3.06 -7.42 -7.98
CA LEU A 6 1.68 -7.32 -7.50
C LEU A 6 1.61 -7.73 -6.03
N LEU A 7 1.03 -6.89 -5.20
CA LEU A 7 0.74 -7.14 -3.79
C LEU A 7 -0.76 -6.95 -3.56
N ILE A 8 -1.39 -7.89 -2.87
CA ILE A 8 -2.81 -7.84 -2.53
C ILE A 8 -2.91 -8.03 -1.02
N SER A 9 -3.57 -7.11 -0.33
CA SER A 9 -3.85 -7.22 1.10
C SER A 9 -5.19 -7.91 1.32
N ASP A 10 -5.19 -8.95 2.16
CA ASP A 10 -6.41 -9.57 2.69
C ASP A 10 -6.94 -8.85 3.95
N SER A 11 -6.21 -7.86 4.45
CA SER A 11 -6.62 -7.07 5.62
C SER A 11 -7.58 -5.97 5.22
N TYR A 12 -8.61 -5.77 6.05
CA TYR A 12 -9.54 -4.65 5.98
C TYR A 12 -9.24 -3.57 7.04
N ASP A 13 -8.18 -3.75 7.84
CA ASP A 13 -7.78 -2.74 8.81
C ASP A 13 -7.10 -1.55 8.09
N PRO A 14 -7.71 -0.34 8.13
CA PRO A 14 -7.15 0.83 7.47
C PRO A 14 -5.76 1.21 8.00
N TRP A 15 -5.48 1.01 9.28
CA TRP A 15 -4.20 1.36 9.87
C TRP A 15 -3.09 0.46 9.33
N PHE A 16 -3.37 -0.84 9.24
CA PHE A 16 -2.45 -1.80 8.66
C PHE A 16 -2.15 -1.47 7.19
N ASN A 17 -3.18 -1.22 6.39
CA ASN A 17 -2.99 -1.00 4.97
C ASN A 17 -2.26 0.33 4.68
N LEU A 18 -2.52 1.40 5.44
CA LEU A 18 -1.77 2.65 5.35
C LEU A 18 -0.30 2.47 5.79
N ALA A 19 -0.03 1.66 6.82
CA ALA A 19 1.33 1.34 7.24
C ALA A 19 2.08 0.53 6.15
N VAL A 20 1.40 -0.38 5.46
CA VAL A 20 1.96 -1.13 4.33
C VAL A 20 2.25 -0.21 3.15
N GLU A 21 1.33 0.70 2.80
CA GLU A 21 1.55 1.71 1.77
C GLU A 21 2.81 2.55 2.05
N GLU A 22 2.94 3.08 3.26
CA GLU A 22 4.10 3.89 3.68
C GLU A 22 5.39 3.07 3.64
N CYS A 23 5.34 1.80 4.07
CA CYS A 23 6.48 0.88 4.01
C CYS A 23 6.93 0.63 2.56
N ILE A 24 5.97 0.35 1.66
CA ILE A 24 6.24 0.18 0.23
C ILE A 24 6.94 1.44 -0.31
N PHE A 25 6.42 2.62 0.00
CA PHE A 25 6.96 3.88 -0.48
C PHE A 25 8.37 4.18 0.06
N ARG A 26 8.62 3.95 1.36
CA ARG A 26 9.90 4.30 1.99
C ARG A 26 10.99 3.27 1.80
N GLN A 27 10.66 1.99 1.75
CA GLN A 27 11.64 0.90 1.89
C GLN A 27 11.93 0.20 0.56
N MET A 28 11.02 0.25 -0.41
CA MET A 28 11.22 -0.45 -1.68
C MET A 28 12.08 0.36 -2.67
N PRO A 29 12.90 -0.30 -3.50
CA PRO A 29 13.69 0.40 -4.52
C PRO A 29 12.81 1.13 -5.53
N ALA A 30 13.14 2.41 -5.79
CA ALA A 30 12.43 3.24 -6.77
C ALA A 30 12.51 2.70 -8.22
N THR A 31 13.45 1.78 -8.50
CA THR A 31 13.60 1.12 -9.79
C THR A 31 12.54 0.03 -10.02
N GLN A 32 11.78 -0.36 -8.98
CA GLN A 32 10.79 -1.41 -9.04
C GLN A 32 9.38 -0.83 -9.21
N ARG A 33 8.60 -1.42 -10.13
CA ARG A 33 7.17 -1.10 -10.28
C ARG A 33 6.36 -1.99 -9.33
N VAL A 34 5.55 -1.38 -8.47
CA VAL A 34 4.70 -2.06 -7.49
C VAL A 34 3.25 -1.65 -7.72
N LEU A 35 2.35 -2.63 -7.72
CA LEU A 35 0.90 -2.41 -7.64
C LEU A 35 0.41 -3.04 -6.34
N PHE A 36 -0.14 -2.22 -5.45
CA PHE A 36 -0.71 -2.64 -4.18
C PHE A 36 -2.23 -2.46 -4.20
N LEU A 37 -2.98 -3.56 -4.08
CA LEU A 37 -4.44 -3.55 -4.04
C LEU A 37 -4.91 -3.91 -2.62
N TRP A 38 -5.82 -3.11 -2.07
CA TRP A 38 -6.30 -3.23 -0.70
C TRP A 38 -7.72 -2.69 -0.57
N ARG A 39 -8.38 -3.05 0.54
CA ARG A 39 -9.72 -2.56 0.92
C ARG A 39 -9.71 -2.25 2.40
N ASN A 40 -10.58 -1.35 2.84
CA ASN A 40 -10.79 -1.06 4.26
C ASN A 40 -12.19 -1.45 4.69
N ALA A 41 -12.36 -1.73 5.98
CA ALA A 41 -13.64 -1.64 6.65
C ALA A 41 -14.13 -0.18 6.67
N ASP A 42 -15.37 0.06 7.10
CA ASP A 42 -15.98 1.39 7.15
C ASP A 42 -15.07 2.40 7.88
N THR A 43 -14.47 3.31 7.12
CA THR A 43 -13.41 4.21 7.60
C THR A 43 -13.47 5.54 6.88
N VAL A 44 -13.23 6.62 7.63
CA VAL A 44 -12.91 7.94 7.06
C VAL A 44 -11.40 8.15 7.14
N VAL A 45 -10.75 8.33 6.00
CA VAL A 45 -9.33 8.68 5.91
C VAL A 45 -9.22 10.18 5.72
N ILE A 46 -8.53 10.87 6.64
CA ILE A 46 -8.27 12.31 6.54
C ILE A 46 -6.83 12.50 6.06
N GLY A 47 -6.67 13.23 4.96
CA GLY A 47 -5.36 13.54 4.41
C GLY A 47 -4.51 14.40 5.34
N ARG A 48 -3.18 14.24 5.23
CA ARG A 48 -2.24 15.13 5.92
C ARG A 48 -2.30 16.53 5.31
N ALA A 49 -2.21 17.57 6.15
CA ALA A 49 -2.04 18.96 5.74
C ALA A 49 -0.60 19.26 5.27
#